data_AF-A0A533SEJ3-F1
#
_entry.id   AF-A0A533SEJ3-F1
#
_cell.length_a   1.000
_cell.length_b   1.000
_cell.length_c   1.000
_cell.angle_alpha   90.00
_cell.angle_beta   90.00
_cell.angle_gamma   90.00
#
_symmetry.space_group_name_H-M   'P 1'
#
loop_
_entity.id
_entity.type
_entity.pdbx_description
1 polymer ?
#
loop_
_entity_poly.entity_id
_entity_poly.type
_entity_poly.pdbx_seq_one_letter_code
_entity_poly.pdbx_strand_id
1 'polypeptide(L)'
;IGAEGQMLVGAIGATWIALSFKQAPAWVLLPSMFGCGFALGAAFCVIPAILRSRFNVNEVITTLMLNYVAMQLVSYLIDGPWKGKTQHGYPYTDPFVEAARIPRIPGTFIHYPTLIMAVVACIALYYFMKRTRAGYEIKVTGYSSRAAEYAGISYVKTLLLVALISGGLAGLAGVGEVAGVHGKLMYPYYISGGYGFTAIIVAWLARLHPAGVIVSGVFVSAVLVGGDAMRLRVPLASVNIFTGLILLLLVSTEILRTHSVKVTWGEPARPS
;
A
#
# COMPACT_ATOMS: atom_id res chain seq x y z
N ILE A 1 -7.41 -0.82 3.68
CA ILE A 1 -7.91 -1.56 2.49
C ILE A 1 -7.76 -0.73 1.20
N GLY A 2 -7.97 0.58 1.27
CA GLY A 2 -7.78 1.49 0.10
C GLY A 2 -6.35 1.74 -0.37
N ALA A 3 -5.33 1.11 0.24
CA ALA A 3 -3.93 1.33 -0.11
C ALA A 3 -3.64 1.00 -1.59
N GLU A 4 -4.32 -0.01 -2.12
CA GLU A 4 -4.25 -0.42 -3.54
C GLU A 4 -4.55 0.78 -4.47
N GLY A 5 -5.70 1.44 -4.27
CA GLY A 5 -6.09 2.60 -5.08
C GLY A 5 -5.23 3.82 -4.82
N GLN A 6 -4.82 4.07 -3.58
CA GLN A 6 -3.93 5.18 -3.22
C GLN A 6 -2.56 5.05 -3.90
N MET A 7 -2.05 3.82 -4.01
CA MET A 7 -0.81 3.53 -4.71
C MET A 7 -0.93 3.81 -6.22
N LEU A 8 -2.04 3.39 -6.85
CA LEU A 8 -2.33 3.69 -8.26
C LEU A 8 -2.49 5.19 -8.51
N VAL A 9 -3.14 5.93 -7.62
CA VAL A 9 -3.30 7.39 -7.74
C VAL A 9 -1.98 8.12 -7.49
N GLY A 10 -1.13 7.62 -6.59
CA GLY A 10 0.24 8.12 -6.45
C GLY A 10 1.09 7.88 -7.70
N ALA A 11 0.94 6.71 -8.32
CA ALA A 11 1.54 6.36 -9.60
C ALA A 11 1.11 7.31 -10.73
N ILE A 12 -0.18 7.68 -10.79
CA ILE A 12 -0.70 8.72 -11.69
C ILE A 12 0.01 10.06 -11.45
N GLY A 13 0.15 10.49 -10.19
CA GLY A 13 0.82 11.75 -9.84
C GLY A 13 2.26 11.81 -10.31
N ALA A 14 3.04 10.76 -10.05
CA ALA A 14 4.41 10.67 -10.54
C ALA A 14 4.48 10.68 -12.07
N THR A 15 3.59 9.94 -12.73
CA THR A 15 3.51 9.87 -14.20
C THR A 15 3.20 11.24 -14.81
N TRP A 16 2.25 11.96 -14.23
CA TRP A 16 1.89 13.29 -14.69
C TRP A 16 3.08 14.25 -14.69
N ILE A 17 3.85 14.26 -13.59
CA ILE A 17 5.07 15.06 -13.49
C ILE A 17 6.13 14.60 -14.50
N ALA A 18 6.38 13.28 -14.60
CA ALA A 18 7.37 12.72 -15.51
C ALA A 18 7.07 13.02 -16.99
N LEU A 19 5.80 13.02 -17.38
CA LEU A 19 5.37 13.30 -18.75
C LEU A 19 5.32 14.82 -19.05
N SER A 20 4.98 15.65 -18.06
CA SER A 20 4.85 17.11 -18.25
C SER A 20 6.20 17.83 -18.24
N PHE A 21 7.16 17.37 -17.42
CA PHE A 21 8.43 18.07 -17.18
C PHE A 21 9.65 17.28 -17.67
N LYS A 22 9.60 16.76 -18.91
CA LYS A 22 10.65 15.90 -19.49
C LYS A 22 12.05 16.52 -19.54
N GLN A 23 12.14 17.85 -19.56
CA GLN A 23 13.41 18.59 -19.67
C GLN A 23 14.00 18.96 -18.30
N ALA A 24 13.27 18.74 -17.20
CA ALA A 24 13.75 19.08 -15.88
C ALA A 24 14.87 18.13 -15.45
N PRO A 25 15.88 18.62 -14.71
CA PRO A 25 16.95 17.77 -14.20
C PRO A 25 16.44 16.84 -13.09
N ALA A 26 17.09 15.68 -12.92
CA ALA A 26 16.64 14.62 -12.03
C ALA A 26 16.45 15.06 -10.57
N TRP A 27 17.29 15.99 -10.09
CA TRP A 27 17.25 16.49 -8.72
C TRP A 27 16.01 17.35 -8.41
N VAL A 28 15.34 17.91 -9.42
CA VAL A 28 14.03 18.58 -9.27
C VAL A 28 12.92 17.58 -9.55
N LEU A 29 13.08 16.81 -10.64
CA LEU A 29 12.02 15.97 -11.18
C LEU A 29 11.63 14.86 -10.20
N LEU A 30 12.59 14.15 -9.61
CA LEU A 30 12.32 13.05 -8.68
C LEU A 30 11.62 13.54 -7.39
N PRO A 31 12.09 14.58 -6.68
CA PRO A 31 11.35 15.13 -5.54
C PRO A 31 9.94 15.61 -5.91
N SER A 32 9.76 16.24 -7.06
CA SER A 32 8.43 16.65 -7.53
C SER A 32 7.51 15.45 -7.79
N MET A 33 8.03 14.36 -8.35
CA MET A 33 7.27 13.12 -8.53
C MET A 33 6.86 12.50 -7.19
N PHE A 34 7.77 12.41 -6.22
CA PHE A 34 7.44 11.92 -4.87
C PHE A 34 6.45 12.82 -4.16
N GLY A 35 6.63 14.15 -4.23
CA GLY A 35 5.72 15.12 -3.64
C GLY A 35 4.32 15.05 -4.23
N CYS A 36 4.20 14.98 -5.56
CA CYS A 36 2.92 14.85 -6.25
C CYS A 36 2.26 13.49 -5.95
N GLY A 37 3.03 12.39 -6.00
CA GLY A 37 2.53 11.05 -5.68
C GLY A 37 2.02 10.94 -4.24
N PHE A 38 2.75 11.51 -3.27
CA PHE A 38 2.29 11.61 -1.88
C PHE A 38 1.01 12.43 -1.78
N ALA A 39 0.97 13.63 -2.39
CA ALA A 39 -0.17 14.53 -2.30
C ALA A 39 -1.45 13.92 -2.89
N LEU A 40 -1.36 13.29 -4.07
CA LEU A 40 -2.51 12.66 -4.70
C LEU A 40 -2.96 11.40 -3.95
N GLY A 41 -2.03 10.56 -3.47
CA GLY A 41 -2.37 9.41 -2.64
C GLY A 41 -3.06 9.81 -1.33
N ALA A 42 -2.55 10.85 -0.67
CA ALA A 42 -3.15 11.42 0.54
C ALA A 42 -4.54 12.01 0.26
N ALA A 43 -4.68 12.83 -0.78
CA ALA A 43 -5.95 13.43 -1.17
C ALA A 43 -7.01 12.38 -1.53
N PHE A 44 -6.60 11.30 -2.19
CA PHE A 44 -7.51 10.20 -2.53
C PHE A 44 -8.04 9.48 -1.28
N CYS A 45 -7.22 9.33 -0.24
CA CYS A 45 -7.64 8.74 1.03
C CYS A 45 -8.55 9.67 1.86
N VAL A 46 -8.53 10.98 1.61
CA VAL A 46 -9.42 11.92 2.30
C VAL A 46 -10.88 11.69 1.91
N ILE A 47 -11.16 11.28 0.67
CA ILE A 47 -12.53 11.01 0.19
C ILE A 47 -13.28 10.03 1.12
N PRO A 48 -12.80 8.78 1.35
CA PRO A 48 -13.49 7.85 2.24
C PRO A 48 -13.49 8.33 3.70
N ALA A 49 -12.46 9.06 4.14
CA ALA A 49 -12.40 9.62 5.49
C ALA A 49 -13.48 10.70 5.73
N ILE A 50 -13.77 11.55 4.74
CA ILE A 50 -14.87 12.52 4.79
C ILE A 50 -16.21 11.78 4.77
N LEU A 51 -16.36 10.78 3.90
CA LEU A 51 -17.61 10.01 3.82
C LEU A 51 -17.92 9.28 5.13
N ARG A 52 -16.88 8.71 5.76
CA ARG A 52 -16.99 8.09 7.08
C ARG A 52 -17.34 9.09 8.16
N SER A 53 -16.61 10.20 8.24
CA SER A 53 -16.78 11.19 9.32
C SER A 53 -18.09 11.98 9.25
N ARG A 54 -18.58 12.33 8.05
CA ARG A 54 -19.80 13.13 7.88
C ARG A 54 -21.06 12.32 7.71
N PHE A 55 -20.98 11.19 7.01
CA PHE A 55 -22.15 10.41 6.60
C PHE A 55 -22.18 9.02 7.25
N ASN A 56 -21.23 8.69 8.14
CA ASN A 56 -21.12 7.41 8.82
C ASN A 56 -21.12 6.19 7.88
N VAL A 57 -20.66 6.39 6.63
CA VAL A 57 -20.59 5.32 5.63
C VAL A 57 -19.53 4.30 6.05
N ASN A 58 -19.71 3.05 5.65
CA ASN A 58 -18.71 2.01 5.89
C ASN A 58 -17.42 2.32 5.11
N GLU A 59 -16.34 2.57 5.85
CA GLU A 59 -15.01 2.88 5.29
C GLU A 59 -14.38 1.70 4.52
N VAL A 60 -14.71 0.46 4.89
CA VAL A 60 -14.23 -0.73 4.19
C VAL A 60 -14.81 -0.77 2.79
N ILE A 61 -16.13 -0.59 2.66
CA ILE A 61 -16.82 -0.62 1.37
C ILE A 61 -16.37 0.55 0.50
N THR A 62 -16.35 1.76 1.04
CA THR A 62 -15.95 2.95 0.27
C THR A 62 -14.51 2.87 -0.21
N THR A 63 -13.57 2.43 0.64
CA THR A 63 -12.18 2.26 0.22
C THR A 63 -12.00 1.14 -0.80
N LEU A 64 -12.74 0.02 -0.69
CA LEU A 64 -12.76 -1.03 -1.71
C LEU A 64 -13.30 -0.51 -3.04
N MET A 65 -14.42 0.20 -3.03
CA MET A 65 -15.02 0.77 -4.25
C MET A 65 -14.10 1.79 -4.91
N LEU A 66 -13.42 2.62 -4.12
CA LEU A 66 -12.45 3.59 -4.64
C LEU A 66 -11.21 2.94 -5.26
N ASN A 67 -10.83 1.73 -4.86
CA ASN A 67 -9.77 0.99 -5.56
C ASN A 67 -10.17 0.72 -7.02
N TYR A 68 -11.43 0.36 -7.29
CA TYR A 68 -11.91 0.19 -8.67
C TYR A 68 -11.91 1.49 -9.45
N VAL A 69 -12.31 2.60 -8.81
CA VAL A 69 -12.23 3.93 -9.43
C VAL A 69 -10.79 4.26 -9.82
N ALA A 70 -9.82 4.02 -8.95
CA ALA A 70 -8.40 4.24 -9.24
C ALA A 70 -7.89 3.35 -10.38
N MET A 71 -8.27 2.07 -10.41
CA MET A 71 -7.92 1.16 -11.50
C MET A 71 -8.49 1.65 -12.84
N GLN A 72 -9.76 2.02 -12.88
CA GLN A 72 -10.39 2.52 -14.10
C GLN A 72 -9.83 3.87 -14.53
N LEU A 73 -9.42 4.72 -13.58
CA LEU A 73 -8.77 5.99 -13.88
C LEU A 73 -7.40 5.77 -14.54
N VAL A 74 -6.59 4.83 -14.03
CA VAL A 74 -5.32 4.47 -14.67
C VAL A 74 -5.57 3.93 -16.08
N SER A 75 -6.50 2.99 -16.26
CA SER A 75 -6.86 2.44 -17.57
C SER A 75 -7.31 3.52 -18.55
N TYR A 76 -8.19 4.43 -18.11
CA TYR A 76 -8.63 5.57 -18.92
C TYR A 76 -7.45 6.45 -19.38
N LEU A 77 -6.50 6.74 -18.48
CA LEU A 77 -5.36 7.60 -18.81
C LEU A 77 -4.43 6.95 -19.85
N ILE A 78 -4.13 5.66 -19.71
CA ILE A 78 -3.22 4.94 -20.61
C ILE A 78 -3.86 4.57 -21.95
N ASP A 79 -5.19 4.41 -22.00
CA ASP A 79 -5.94 4.20 -23.25
C ASP A 79 -6.25 5.52 -23.98
N GLY A 80 -6.37 6.62 -23.23
CA GLY A 80 -6.76 7.93 -23.74
C GLY A 80 -5.59 8.94 -23.76
N PRO A 81 -5.60 9.95 -22.88
CA PRO A 81 -4.74 11.14 -23.01
C PRO A 81 -3.24 10.87 -22.87
N TRP A 82 -2.84 9.81 -22.15
CA TRP A 82 -1.42 9.48 -21.92
C TRP A 82 -0.94 8.30 -22.75
N LYS A 83 -1.75 7.83 -23.70
CA LYS A 83 -1.37 6.76 -24.61
C LYS A 83 -0.04 7.10 -25.30
N GLY A 84 0.95 6.24 -25.12
CA GLY A 84 2.29 6.43 -25.63
C GLY A 84 2.29 6.49 -27.15
N LYS A 85 2.98 7.49 -27.72
CA LYS A 85 3.16 7.61 -29.17
C LYS A 85 4.16 6.61 -29.70
N THR A 86 5.05 6.10 -28.83
CA THR A 86 6.09 5.13 -29.19
C THR A 86 5.65 3.68 -28.96
N GLN A 87 4.69 3.45 -28.05
CA GLN A 87 4.23 2.12 -27.66
C GLN A 87 3.02 1.69 -28.51
N HIS A 88 3.26 1.37 -29.78
CA HIS A 88 2.21 0.99 -30.72
C HIS A 88 1.54 -0.32 -30.29
N GLY A 89 0.20 -0.33 -30.23
CA GLY A 89 -0.60 -1.54 -29.93
C GLY A 89 -0.74 -1.89 -28.44
N TYR A 90 -0.04 -1.20 -27.54
CA TYR A 90 -0.16 -1.40 -26.09
C TYR A 90 -0.60 -0.11 -25.40
N PRO A 91 -1.56 -0.16 -24.47
CA PRO A 91 -1.98 1.02 -23.74
C PRO A 91 -1.05 1.28 -22.56
N TYR A 92 0.16 1.74 -22.88
CA TYR A 92 1.16 2.19 -21.93
C TYR A 92 1.52 3.62 -22.25
N THR A 93 2.04 4.35 -21.26
CA THR A 93 2.65 5.66 -21.53
C THR A 93 3.97 5.47 -22.24
N ASP A 94 4.45 6.56 -22.87
CA ASP A 94 5.84 6.58 -23.32
C ASP A 94 6.79 6.34 -22.14
N PRO A 95 7.95 5.69 -22.37
CA PRO A 95 8.97 5.52 -21.34
C PRO A 95 9.38 6.87 -20.75
N PHE A 96 9.54 6.90 -19.44
CA PHE A 96 10.05 8.06 -18.74
C PHE A 96 11.49 8.32 -19.16
N VAL A 97 11.84 9.60 -19.24
CA VAL A 97 13.21 10.07 -19.42
C VAL A 97 14.09 9.54 -18.28
N GLU A 98 15.39 9.35 -18.51
CA GLU A 98 16.28 8.81 -17.49
C GLU A 98 16.28 9.63 -16.20
N ALA A 99 16.14 10.96 -16.32
CA ALA A 99 16.02 11.86 -15.18
C ALA A 99 14.77 11.61 -14.29
N ALA A 100 13.74 10.96 -14.83
CA ALA A 100 12.51 10.59 -14.11
C ALA A 100 12.53 9.13 -13.63
N ARG A 101 13.63 8.39 -13.85
CA ARG A 101 13.78 7.01 -13.38
C ARG A 101 14.53 7.00 -12.07
N ILE A 102 14.00 6.25 -11.09
CA ILE A 102 14.66 6.09 -9.81
C ILE A 102 15.86 5.17 -10.01
N PRO A 103 17.07 5.57 -9.56
CA PRO A 103 18.26 4.76 -9.70
C PRO A 103 18.17 3.47 -8.87
N ARG A 104 18.70 2.38 -9.42
CA ARG A 104 18.65 1.03 -8.85
C ARG A 104 20.05 0.53 -8.53
N ILE A 105 20.14 -0.44 -7.62
CA ILE A 105 21.37 -1.20 -7.39
C ILE A 105 21.64 -2.05 -8.64
N PRO A 106 22.81 -1.91 -9.29
CA PRO A 106 23.15 -2.68 -10.49
C PRO A 106 22.94 -4.18 -10.31
N GLY A 107 22.33 -4.84 -11.31
CA GLY A 107 22.03 -6.28 -11.25
C GLY A 107 20.79 -6.65 -10.42
N THR A 108 20.05 -5.68 -9.88
CA THR A 108 18.82 -5.92 -9.11
C THR A 108 17.69 -4.98 -9.51
N PHE A 109 16.46 -5.32 -9.09
CA PHE A 109 15.30 -4.42 -9.17
C PHE A 109 15.18 -3.50 -7.94
N ILE A 110 16.18 -3.48 -7.06
CA ILE A 110 16.12 -2.69 -5.82
C ILE A 110 16.47 -1.25 -6.14
N HIS A 111 15.47 -0.39 -6.04
CA HIS A 111 15.61 1.06 -6.05
C HIS A 111 16.05 1.55 -4.66
N TYR A 112 17.30 2.00 -4.54
CA TYR A 112 17.85 2.38 -3.23
C TYR A 112 17.19 3.64 -2.61
N PRO A 113 16.76 4.69 -3.36
CA PRO A 113 16.17 5.87 -2.74
C PRO A 113 14.85 5.57 -2.03
N THR A 114 14.00 4.76 -2.64
CA THR A 114 12.71 4.33 -2.07
C THR A 114 12.89 3.32 -0.95
N LEU A 115 13.93 2.49 -0.98
CA LEU A 115 14.30 1.66 0.17
C LEU A 115 14.71 2.53 1.38
N ILE A 116 15.55 3.53 1.15
CA ILE A 116 15.95 4.50 2.19
C ILE A 116 14.71 5.22 2.73
N MET A 117 13.83 5.70 1.84
CA MET A 117 12.57 6.33 2.24
C MET A 117 11.68 5.40 3.07
N ALA A 118 11.59 4.11 2.72
CA ALA A 118 10.80 3.14 3.48
C ALA A 118 11.35 2.95 4.91
N VAL A 119 12.68 2.85 5.04
CA VAL A 119 13.35 2.76 6.35
C VAL A 119 13.14 4.03 7.16
N VAL A 120 13.35 5.20 6.54
CA VAL A 120 13.14 6.51 7.18
C VAL A 120 11.68 6.68 7.62
N ALA A 121 10.72 6.34 6.76
CA ALA A 121 9.29 6.40 7.09
C ALA A 121 8.94 5.47 8.26
N CYS A 122 9.51 4.26 8.30
CA CYS A 122 9.33 3.34 9.42
C CYS A 122 9.86 3.92 10.75
N ILE A 123 11.07 4.49 10.75
CA ILE A 123 11.66 5.13 11.94
C ILE A 123 10.83 6.35 12.35
N ALA A 124 10.44 7.19 11.39
CA ALA A 124 9.62 8.37 11.62
C ALA A 124 8.26 8.00 12.21
N LEU A 125 7.58 6.98 11.67
CA LEU A 125 6.32 6.47 12.20
C LEU A 125 6.48 5.84 13.58
N TYR A 126 7.58 5.13 13.85
CA TYR A 126 7.86 4.61 15.18
C TYR A 126 7.93 5.74 16.22
N TYR A 127 8.70 6.79 15.91
CA TYR A 127 8.83 7.93 16.81
C TYR A 127 7.51 8.71 16.92
N PHE A 128 6.83 8.95 15.79
CA PHE A 128 5.52 9.59 15.73
C PHE A 128 4.51 8.88 16.64
N MET A 129 4.37 7.55 16.50
CA MET A 129 3.43 6.76 17.30
C MET A 129 3.80 6.70 18.79
N LYS A 130 5.09 6.72 19.13
CA LYS A 130 5.56 6.57 20.52
C LYS A 130 5.68 7.89 21.28
N ARG A 131 5.99 8.99 20.60
CA ARG A 131 6.44 10.24 21.23
C ARG A 131 5.55 11.44 20.96
N THR A 132 4.52 11.33 20.12
CA THR A 132 3.63 12.47 19.80
C THR A 132 2.23 12.29 20.39
N ARG A 133 1.54 13.42 20.61
CA ARG A 133 0.13 13.45 21.04
C ARG A 133 -0.78 12.81 19.99
N ALA A 134 -0.59 13.14 18.72
CA ALA A 134 -1.33 12.51 17.62
C ALA A 134 -1.18 10.98 17.60
N GLY A 135 0.03 10.47 17.82
CA GLY A 135 0.26 9.02 17.93
C GLY A 135 -0.45 8.36 19.12
N TYR A 136 -0.57 9.09 20.24
CA TYR A 136 -1.37 8.65 21.38
C TYR A 136 -2.87 8.66 21.05
N GLU A 137 -3.38 9.73 20.44
CA GLU A 137 -4.77 9.86 20.03
C GLU A 137 -5.20 8.73 19.09
N ILE A 138 -4.38 8.43 18.07
CA ILE A 138 -4.60 7.30 17.15
C ILE A 138 -4.74 5.98 17.90
N LYS A 139 -3.87 5.72 18.87
CA LYS A 139 -3.92 4.48 19.68
C LYS A 139 -5.21 4.40 20.49
N VAL A 140 -5.56 5.46 21.22
CA VAL A 140 -6.77 5.47 22.06
C VAL A 140 -8.03 5.31 21.21
N THR A 141 -8.14 6.05 20.10
CA THR A 141 -9.26 5.92 19.17
C THR A 141 -9.35 4.52 18.56
N GLY A 142 -8.21 3.87 18.29
CA GLY A 142 -8.17 2.49 17.79
C GLY A 142 -8.64 1.44 18.79
N TYR A 143 -8.46 1.66 20.10
CA TYR A 143 -8.95 0.75 21.13
C TYR A 143 -10.44 0.94 21.42
N SER A 144 -10.90 2.18 21.55
CA SER A 144 -12.30 2.49 21.79
C SER A 144 -12.61 3.93 21.38
N SER A 145 -13.50 4.08 20.39
CA SER A 145 -13.99 5.39 19.96
C SER A 145 -14.68 6.13 21.10
N ARG A 146 -15.50 5.44 21.89
CA ARG A 146 -16.18 6.03 23.06
C ARG A 146 -15.18 6.54 24.09
N ALA A 147 -14.14 5.76 24.41
CA ALA A 147 -13.11 6.19 25.37
C ALA A 147 -12.33 7.42 24.85
N ALA A 148 -12.08 7.47 23.54
CA ALA A 148 -11.45 8.63 22.91
C ALA A 148 -12.32 9.89 23.01
N GLU A 149 -13.63 9.77 22.78
CA GLU A 149 -14.58 10.88 22.93
C GLU A 149 -14.64 11.38 24.39
N TYR A 150 -14.68 10.47 25.37
CA TYR A 150 -14.62 10.83 26.80
C TYR A 150 -13.31 11.56 27.16
N ALA A 151 -12.21 11.22 26.50
CA ALA A 151 -10.91 11.88 26.68
C ALA A 151 -10.77 13.20 25.90
N GLY A 152 -11.83 13.67 25.22
CA GLY A 152 -11.82 14.91 24.43
C GLY A 152 -11.09 14.81 23.08
N ILE A 153 -10.80 13.59 22.61
CA ILE A 153 -10.07 13.35 21.36
C ILE A 153 -11.05 13.46 20.19
N SER A 154 -10.72 14.28 19.20
CA SER A 154 -11.57 14.45 18.01
C SER A 154 -11.39 13.31 17.02
N TYR A 155 -12.39 12.43 16.92
CA TYR A 155 -12.42 11.32 15.96
C TYR A 155 -12.14 11.79 14.52
N VAL A 156 -12.76 12.89 14.08
CA VAL A 156 -12.63 13.41 12.71
C VAL A 156 -11.19 13.84 12.40
N LYS A 157 -10.53 14.55 13.33
CA LYS A 157 -9.14 14.99 13.15
C LYS A 157 -8.20 13.80 13.09
N THR A 158 -8.37 12.84 14.00
CA THR A 158 -7.58 11.60 14.04
C THR A 158 -7.75 10.80 12.75
N LEU A 159 -8.99 10.63 12.28
CA LEU A 159 -9.29 9.89 11.05
C LEU A 159 -8.65 10.55 9.82
N LEU A 160 -8.79 11.87 9.67
CA LEU A 160 -8.20 12.62 8.54
C LEU A 160 -6.67 12.57 8.58
N LEU A 161 -6.06 12.68 9.76
CA LEU A 161 -4.61 12.60 9.91
C LEU A 161 -4.08 11.21 9.49
N VAL A 162 -4.73 10.14 9.95
CA VAL A 162 -4.39 8.77 9.56
C VAL A 162 -4.58 8.58 8.06
N ALA A 163 -5.66 9.09 7.49
CA ALA A 163 -5.93 9.02 6.06
C ALA A 163 -4.85 9.71 5.22
N LEU A 164 -4.44 10.92 5.60
CA LEU A 164 -3.40 11.67 4.88
C LEU A 164 -2.04 10.97 4.94
N ILE A 165 -1.62 10.51 6.12
CA ILE A 165 -0.32 9.85 6.29
C ILE A 165 -0.30 8.50 5.58
N SER A 166 -1.32 7.66 5.78
CA SER A 166 -1.38 6.32 5.17
C SER A 166 -1.53 6.41 3.64
N GLY A 167 -2.42 7.28 3.15
CA GLY A 167 -2.63 7.49 1.73
C GLY A 167 -1.41 8.07 1.03
N GLY A 168 -0.71 9.01 1.68
CA GLY A 168 0.52 9.59 1.13
C GLY A 168 1.65 8.56 1.06
N LEU A 169 1.85 7.76 2.11
CA LEU A 169 2.86 6.69 2.11
C LEU A 169 2.56 5.59 1.07
N ALA A 170 1.28 5.21 0.91
CA ALA A 170 0.86 4.31 -0.16
C ALA A 170 1.11 4.93 -1.54
N GLY A 171 0.84 6.23 -1.70
CA GLY A 171 1.15 6.97 -2.92
C GLY A 171 2.65 6.94 -3.28
N LEU A 172 3.53 7.12 -2.29
CA LEU A 172 4.99 7.01 -2.47
C LEU A 172 5.44 5.62 -2.95
N ALA A 173 4.80 4.55 -2.47
CA ALA A 173 5.07 3.21 -2.98
C ALA A 173 4.74 3.10 -4.48
N GLY A 174 3.67 3.74 -4.92
CA GLY A 174 3.27 3.78 -6.34
C GLY A 174 4.27 4.55 -7.20
N VAL A 175 4.86 5.62 -6.67
CA VAL A 175 5.97 6.33 -7.33
C VAL A 175 7.16 5.38 -7.52
N GLY A 176 7.51 4.62 -6.48
CA GLY A 176 8.59 3.63 -6.52
C GLY A 176 8.38 2.59 -7.61
N GLU A 177 7.17 2.10 -7.77
CA GLU A 177 6.87 1.08 -8.77
C GLU A 177 6.95 1.62 -10.20
N VAL A 178 6.29 2.74 -10.48
CA VAL A 178 6.23 3.28 -11.86
C VAL A 178 7.57 3.84 -12.29
N ALA A 179 8.24 4.62 -11.43
CA ALA A 179 9.49 5.29 -11.79
C ALA A 179 10.71 4.40 -11.52
N GLY A 180 10.59 3.46 -10.59
CA GLY A 180 11.70 2.63 -10.12
C GLY A 180 11.69 1.20 -10.60
N VAL A 181 10.59 0.60 -11.06
CA VAL A 181 10.58 -0.76 -11.63
C VAL A 181 10.27 -0.73 -13.12
N HIS A 182 9.21 -0.04 -13.52
CA HIS A 182 8.71 -0.11 -14.90
C HIS A 182 9.22 1.01 -15.81
N GLY A 183 9.47 2.19 -15.26
CA GLY A 183 9.86 3.39 -16.01
C GLY A 183 8.77 3.92 -16.94
N LYS A 184 7.51 3.54 -16.73
CA LYS A 184 6.32 3.97 -17.47
C LYS A 184 5.07 3.56 -16.71
N LEU A 185 3.96 4.25 -16.95
CA LEU A 185 2.66 3.82 -16.45
C LEU A 185 2.04 2.81 -17.42
N MET A 186 1.49 1.75 -16.85
CA MET A 186 0.91 0.61 -17.55
C MET A 186 -0.36 0.16 -16.82
N TYR A 187 -0.93 -0.98 -17.23
CA TYR A 187 -2.15 -1.49 -16.64
C TYR A 187 -2.07 -1.57 -15.10
N PRO A 188 -3.19 -1.27 -14.40
CA PRO A 188 -3.22 -1.21 -12.94
C PRO A 188 -2.70 -2.48 -12.27
N TYR A 189 -2.98 -3.65 -12.87
CA TYR A 189 -2.57 -4.94 -12.34
C TYR A 189 -1.05 -5.08 -12.22
N TYR A 190 -0.27 -4.52 -13.15
CA TYR A 190 1.18 -4.64 -13.12
C TYR A 190 1.85 -3.62 -12.19
N ILE A 191 1.19 -2.49 -11.92
CA ILE A 191 1.69 -1.50 -10.96
C ILE A 191 1.33 -1.94 -9.55
N SER A 192 0.09 -2.36 -9.34
CA SER A 192 -0.36 -2.64 -7.99
C SER A 192 -0.13 -4.08 -7.56
N GLY A 193 -0.41 -5.05 -8.43
CA GLY A 193 -0.13 -6.47 -8.20
C GLY A 193 -0.79 -7.08 -6.97
N GLY A 194 -1.71 -6.38 -6.29
CA GLY A 194 -2.24 -6.75 -4.99
C GLY A 194 -1.39 -6.33 -3.79
N TYR A 195 -0.31 -5.54 -3.98
CA TYR A 195 0.60 -5.15 -2.91
C TYR A 195 -0.08 -4.36 -1.79
N GLY A 196 -1.13 -3.59 -2.07
CA GLY A 196 -1.92 -2.90 -1.05
C GLY A 196 -2.69 -3.86 -0.14
N PHE A 197 -3.12 -5.02 -0.67
CA PHE A 197 -3.71 -6.09 0.14
C PHE A 197 -2.63 -6.91 0.87
N THR A 198 -1.51 -7.19 0.21
CA THR A 198 -0.39 -7.89 0.85
C THR A 198 0.20 -7.09 2.02
N ALA A 199 0.21 -5.76 1.93
CA ALA A 199 0.63 -4.88 3.02
C ALA A 199 -0.20 -5.07 4.30
N ILE A 200 -1.47 -5.51 4.20
CA ILE A 200 -2.28 -5.85 5.37
C ILE A 200 -1.68 -7.06 6.09
N ILE A 201 -1.29 -8.10 5.35
CA ILE A 201 -0.68 -9.31 5.89
C ILE A 201 0.66 -8.97 6.56
N VAL A 202 1.48 -8.12 5.90
CA VAL A 202 2.74 -7.63 6.46
C VAL A 202 2.51 -6.88 7.77
N ALA A 203 1.54 -5.97 7.82
CA ALA A 203 1.24 -5.19 9.02
C ALA A 203 0.74 -6.07 10.19
N TRP A 204 -0.05 -7.09 9.89
CA TRP A 204 -0.53 -8.05 10.88
C TRP A 204 0.58 -8.95 11.41
N LEU A 205 1.44 -9.48 10.52
CA LEU A 205 2.61 -10.27 10.93
C LEU A 205 3.57 -9.45 11.80
N ALA A 206 3.71 -8.16 11.50
CA ALA A 206 4.47 -7.21 12.31
C ALA A 206 3.78 -6.79 13.62
N ARG A 207 2.58 -7.32 13.92
CA ARG A 207 1.72 -6.94 15.05
C ARG A 207 1.51 -5.43 15.18
N LEU A 208 1.35 -4.75 14.04
CA LEU A 208 1.19 -3.30 13.95
C LEU A 208 2.38 -2.50 14.53
N HIS A 209 3.53 -3.14 14.75
CA HIS A 209 4.74 -2.48 15.22
C HIS A 209 5.59 -2.02 14.03
N PRO A 210 5.90 -0.72 13.88
CA PRO A 210 6.62 -0.21 12.69
C PRO A 210 7.92 -0.96 12.40
N ALA A 211 8.77 -1.20 13.40
CA ALA A 211 10.02 -1.93 13.19
C ALA A 211 9.82 -3.38 12.68
N GLY A 212 8.70 -4.02 13.04
CA GLY A 212 8.37 -5.36 12.55
C GLY A 212 8.02 -5.35 11.06
N VAL A 213 7.50 -4.24 10.53
CA VAL A 213 7.07 -4.11 9.12
C VAL A 213 8.24 -4.31 8.16
N ILE A 214 9.45 -3.87 8.51
CA ILE A 214 10.64 -4.08 7.67
C ILE A 214 10.93 -5.58 7.54
N VAL A 215 11.01 -6.29 8.65
CA VAL A 215 11.35 -7.73 8.67
C VAL A 215 10.23 -8.55 8.01
N SER A 216 8.97 -8.29 8.38
CA SER A 216 7.80 -8.95 7.78
C SER A 216 7.68 -8.64 6.29
N GLY A 217 7.98 -7.41 5.87
CA GLY A 217 7.96 -6.98 4.48
C GLY A 217 8.99 -7.74 3.65
N VAL A 218 10.25 -7.80 4.11
CA VAL A 218 11.30 -8.58 3.44
C VAL A 218 10.92 -10.06 3.34
N PHE A 219 10.38 -10.65 4.40
CA PHE A 219 9.94 -12.04 4.40
C PHE A 219 8.82 -12.30 3.37
N VAL A 220 7.76 -11.48 3.40
CA VAL A 220 6.64 -11.63 2.45
C VAL A 220 7.09 -11.35 1.02
N SER A 221 7.94 -10.34 0.79
CA SER A 221 8.54 -10.08 -0.52
C SER A 221 9.37 -11.26 -1.02
N ALA A 222 10.14 -11.94 -0.16
CA ALA A 222 10.89 -13.14 -0.54
C ALA A 222 9.96 -14.28 -0.99
N VAL A 223 8.82 -14.47 -0.33
CA VAL A 223 7.80 -15.45 -0.74
C VAL A 223 7.19 -15.06 -2.10
N LEU A 224 6.83 -13.79 -2.29
CA LEU A 224 6.26 -13.31 -3.55
C LEU A 224 7.23 -13.44 -4.73
N VAL A 225 8.49 -13.01 -4.55
CA VAL A 225 9.53 -13.11 -5.57
C VAL A 225 9.89 -14.56 -5.85
N GLY A 226 9.93 -15.41 -4.82
CA GLY A 226 10.10 -16.86 -4.98
C GLY A 226 8.97 -17.48 -5.81
N GLY A 227 7.73 -17.06 -5.55
CA GLY A 227 6.56 -17.45 -6.36
C GLY A 227 6.68 -16.98 -7.81
N ASP A 228 7.10 -15.74 -8.04
CA ASP A 228 7.32 -15.20 -9.38
C ASP A 228 8.42 -15.98 -10.15
N ALA A 229 9.51 -16.35 -9.47
CA ALA A 229 10.56 -17.20 -10.05
C ALA A 229 10.04 -18.59 -10.48
N MET A 230 9.04 -19.14 -9.79
CA MET A 230 8.40 -20.40 -10.17
C MET A 230 7.57 -20.29 -11.45
N ARG A 231 7.06 -19.10 -11.81
CA ARG A 231 6.24 -18.90 -13.02
C ARG A 231 6.94 -19.28 -14.31
N LEU A 232 8.28 -19.34 -14.30
CA LEU A 232 9.09 -19.80 -15.43
C LEU A 232 8.89 -21.29 -15.77
N ARG A 233 8.33 -22.08 -14.84
CA ARG A 233 8.20 -23.54 -14.96
C ARG A 233 6.80 -24.08 -14.66
N VAL A 234 5.93 -23.27 -14.07
CA VAL A 234 4.55 -23.66 -13.73
C VAL A 234 3.55 -22.58 -14.14
N PRO A 235 2.30 -22.97 -14.48
CA PRO A 235 1.24 -22.01 -14.81
C PRO A 235 1.03 -20.96 -13.72
N LEU A 236 0.69 -19.75 -14.14
CA LEU A 236 0.43 -18.59 -13.27
C LEU A 236 -0.59 -18.90 -12.16
N ALA A 237 -1.64 -19.65 -12.51
CA ALA A 237 -2.68 -20.04 -11.58
C ALA A 237 -2.14 -20.86 -10.39
N SER A 238 -1.21 -21.79 -10.64
CA SER A 238 -0.59 -22.60 -9.59
C SER A 238 0.22 -21.74 -8.63
N VAL A 239 1.01 -20.79 -9.16
CA VAL A 239 1.80 -19.86 -8.34
C VAL A 239 0.90 -19.02 -7.44
N ASN A 240 -0.21 -18.51 -7.96
CA ASN A 240 -1.16 -17.73 -7.18
C ASN A 240 -1.82 -18.58 -6.07
N ILE A 241 -2.14 -19.85 -6.35
CA ILE A 241 -2.69 -20.78 -5.35
C ILE A 241 -1.66 -21.04 -4.24
N PHE A 242 -0.41 -21.38 -4.58
CA PHE A 242 0.63 -21.64 -3.59
C PHE A 242 0.95 -20.40 -2.75
N THR A 243 1.10 -19.24 -3.39
CA THR A 243 1.35 -17.97 -2.70
C THR A 243 0.19 -17.64 -1.76
N GLY A 244 -1.06 -17.80 -2.23
CA GLY A 244 -2.26 -17.61 -1.42
C GLY A 244 -2.34 -18.57 -0.23
N LEU A 245 -2.01 -19.85 -0.42
CA LEU A 245 -1.96 -20.86 0.64
C LEU A 245 -0.89 -20.52 1.70
N ILE A 246 0.31 -20.12 1.29
CA ILE A 246 1.37 -19.72 2.21
C ILE A 246 0.93 -18.52 3.06
N LEU A 247 0.35 -17.51 2.41
CA LEU A 247 -0.16 -16.32 3.10
C LEU A 247 -1.33 -16.66 4.05
N LEU A 248 -2.22 -17.57 3.64
CA LEU A 248 -3.34 -18.05 4.47
C LEU A 248 -2.83 -18.81 5.70
N LEU A 249 -1.88 -19.73 5.53
CA LEU A 249 -1.29 -20.51 6.62
C LEU A 249 -0.54 -19.62 7.61
N LEU A 250 0.16 -18.61 7.11
CA LEU A 250 0.86 -17.61 7.91
C LEU A 250 -0.12 -16.84 8.81
N VAL A 251 -1.20 -16.31 8.23
CA VAL A 251 -2.25 -15.61 9.01
C VAL A 251 -2.94 -16.56 9.99
N SER A 252 -3.23 -17.80 9.57
CA SER A 252 -3.87 -18.82 10.42
C SER A 252 -3.03 -19.17 11.65
N THR A 253 -1.71 -19.27 11.48
CA THR A 253 -0.77 -19.58 12.58
C THR A 253 -0.77 -18.47 13.64
N GLU A 254 -0.89 -17.20 13.24
CA GLU A 254 -0.98 -16.07 14.18
C GLU A 254 -2.27 -16.12 15.02
N ILE A 255 -3.39 -16.53 14.41
CA ILE A 255 -4.67 -16.71 15.11
C ILE A 255 -4.56 -17.84 16.14
N LEU A 256 -3.99 -18.99 15.74
CA LEU A 256 -3.81 -20.15 16.62
C LEU A 256 -2.85 -19.85 17.79
N ARG A 257 -1.87 -18.98 17.61
CA ARG A 257 -0.95 -18.58 18.70
C ARG A 257 -1.60 -17.62 19.70
N THR A 258 -2.53 -16.78 19.26
CA THR A 258 -3.22 -15.82 20.14
C THR A 258 -4.42 -16.40 20.86
N HIS A 259 -5.06 -17.44 20.31
CA HIS A 259 -6.20 -18.11 20.91
C HIS A 259 -5.86 -19.56 21.24
N SER A 260 -5.64 -19.87 22.52
CA SER A 260 -5.52 -21.26 22.96
C SER A 260 -6.90 -21.94 22.92
N VAL A 261 -7.10 -22.84 21.96
CA VAL A 261 -8.32 -23.66 21.90
C VAL A 261 -8.23 -24.71 22.99
N LYS A 262 -8.96 -24.53 24.10
CA LYS A 262 -9.20 -25.60 25.08
C LYS A 262 -10.36 -26.46 24.59
N VAL A 263 -10.05 -27.65 24.07
CA VAL A 263 -11.06 -28.66 23.76
C VAL A 263 -11.45 -29.34 25.07
N THR A 264 -12.60 -28.97 25.63
CA THR A 264 -13.20 -29.69 26.77
C THR A 264 -14.10 -30.79 26.22
N TRP A 265 -13.66 -32.04 26.36
CA TRP A 265 -14.53 -33.20 26.16
C TRP A 265 -15.54 -33.24 27.31
N GLY A 266 -16.83 -33.08 27.02
CA GLY A 266 -17.88 -33.19 28.03
C GLY A 266 -17.97 -34.63 28.52
N GLU A 267 -17.91 -34.85 29.83
CA GLU A 267 -18.22 -36.16 30.42
C GLU A 267 -19.68 -36.52 30.09
N PRO A 268 -19.96 -37.77 29.65
CA PRO A 268 -21.33 -38.21 29.41
C PRO A 268 -22.14 -38.11 30.70
N ALA A 269 -23.29 -37.46 30.62
CA ALA A 269 -24.21 -37.30 31.74
C ALA A 269 -24.58 -38.67 32.33
N ARG A 270 -24.34 -38.85 33.64
CA ARG A 270 -24.73 -40.07 34.36
C ARG A 270 -26.26 -40.16 34.38
N PRO A 271 -26.87 -41.28 33.96
CA PRO A 271 -28.31 -41.49 34.13
C PRO A 271 -28.64 -41.65 35.62
N SER A 272 -29.72 -40.98 36.04
CA SER A 272 -30.30 -40.97 37.39
C SER A 272 -30.85 -42.32 37.83
#